data_AF-A0A1R4KSE6-F1
#
_entry.id   AF-A0A1R4KSE6-F1
#
_cell.length_a   1.000
_cell.length_b   1.000
_cell.length_c   1.000
_cell.angle_alpha   90.00
_cell.angle_beta   90.00
_cell.angle_gamma   90.00
#
_symmetry.space_group_name_H-M   'P 1'
#
loop_
_entity.id
_entity.type
_entity.pdbx_description
1 polymer ?
#
loop_
_entity_poly.entity_id
_entity_poly.type
_entity_poly.pdbx_seq_one_letter_code
_entity_poly.pdbx_strand_id
1 'polypeptide(L)' 'MLLQYAIEQLGATKVDLNEQNPQAVSLYEHMDFKVVSRSPLDDIEKPFPILHMTLKSSVCRNQVC' A
#
# COMPACT_ATOMS: atom_id res chain seq x y z
N MET A 1 12.08 3.14 -10.25
CA MET A 1 11.35 3.89 -9.20
C MET A 1 11.59 3.22 -7.85
N LEU A 2 11.63 3.98 -6.74
CA LEU A 2 11.87 3.41 -5.40
C LEU A 2 10.80 2.40 -4.97
N LEU A 3 9.53 2.64 -5.32
CA LEU A 3 8.43 1.73 -4.99
C LEU A 3 8.61 0.35 -5.63
N GLN A 4 8.98 0.29 -6.92
CA GLN A 4 9.24 -0.98 -7.60
C GLN A 4 10.37 -1.76 -6.95
N TYR A 5 11.47 -1.07 -6.59
CA TYR A 5 12.59 -1.69 -5.88
C TYR A 5 12.14 -2.25 -4.53
N ALA A 6 11.34 -1.50 -3.77
CA ALA A 6 10.82 -1.98 -2.49
C ALA A 6 9.96 -3.24 -2.64
N ILE A 7 9.13 -3.32 -3.68
CA ILE A 7 8.29 -4.49 -3.95
C ILE A 7 9.14 -5.69 -4.39
N GLU A 8 10.00 -5.50 -5.39
CA GLU A 8 10.73 -6.60 -6.03
C GLU A 8 11.92 -7.10 -5.21
N GLN A 9 12.67 -6.19 -4.62
CA GLN A 9 13.94 -6.51 -3.96
C GLN A 9 13.79 -6.64 -2.45
N LEU A 10 12.86 -5.90 -1.85
CA LEU A 10 12.62 -5.93 -0.40
C LEU A 10 11.33 -6.65 0.00
N GLY A 11 10.51 -7.08 -0.95
CA GLY A 11 9.25 -7.79 -0.66
C GLY A 11 8.19 -6.93 0.03
N ALA A 12 8.25 -5.61 -0.13
CA ALA A 12 7.26 -4.70 0.45
C ALA A 12 5.87 -4.95 -0.16
N THR A 13 4.92 -5.32 0.69
CA THR A 13 3.55 -5.67 0.29
C THR A 13 2.48 -4.89 1.03
N LYS A 14 2.86 -4.06 2.00
CA LYS A 14 1.95 -3.25 2.81
C LYS A 14 2.44 -1.81 2.84
N VAL A 15 1.50 -0.88 2.86
CA VAL A 15 1.77 0.54 2.99
C VAL A 15 0.63 1.21 3.73
N ASP A 16 0.99 2.13 4.61
CA ASP A 16 0.06 2.99 5.31
C ASP A 16 0.25 4.42 4.80
N LEU A 17 -0.86 5.11 4.54
CA LEU A 17 -0.83 6.46 3.98
C LEU A 17 -2.00 7.28 4.50
N ASN A 18 -1.82 8.60 4.55
CA ASN A 18 -2.90 9.51 4.89
C ASN A 18 -3.92 9.58 3.72
N GLU A 19 -5.19 9.34 4.02
CA GLU A 19 -6.33 9.38 3.08
C GLU A 19 -6.44 10.72 2.34
N GLN A 20 -6.01 11.81 2.97
CA GLN A 20 -6.10 13.17 2.43
C GLN A 20 -5.10 13.44 1.30
N ASN A 21 -4.25 12.48 0.94
CA ASN A 21 -3.35 12.57 -0.20
C ASN A 21 -3.88 11.73 -1.38
N PRO A 22 -4.86 12.24 -2.15
CA PRO A 22 -5.48 11.46 -3.23
C PRO A 22 -4.49 11.08 -4.33
N GLN A 23 -3.46 11.88 -4.57
CA GLN A 23 -2.43 11.57 -5.56
C GLN A 23 -1.62 10.32 -5.15
N ALA A 24 -1.26 10.21 -3.88
CA ALA A 24 -0.59 9.02 -3.36
C ALA A 24 -1.51 7.80 -3.40
N VAL A 25 -2.79 7.96 -3.01
CA VAL A 25 -3.78 6.89 -3.10
C VAL A 25 -3.83 6.33 -4.52
N SER A 26 -4.04 7.18 -5.52
CA SER A 26 -4.10 6.75 -6.92
C SER A 26 -2.80 6.13 -7.42
N LEU A 27 -1.63 6.61 -6.95
CA LEU A 27 -0.35 5.99 -7.27
C LEU A 27 -0.28 4.53 -6.79
N TYR A 28 -0.65 4.27 -5.54
CA TYR A 28 -0.63 2.91 -4.99
C TYR A 28 -1.71 2.02 -5.61
N GLU A 29 -2.90 2.56 -5.89
CA GLU A 29 -3.96 1.82 -6.57
C GLU A 29 -3.55 1.37 -7.99
N HIS A 30 -2.82 2.20 -8.73
CA HIS A 30 -2.24 1.82 -10.03
C HIS A 30 -1.16 0.75 -9.93
N MET A 31 -0.54 0.59 -8.76
CA MET A 31 0.48 -0.42 -8.47
C MET A 31 -0.15 -1.67 -7.83
N ASP A 32 -1.45 -1.90 -8.04
CA ASP A 32 -2.23 -3.02 -7.52
C ASP A 32 -2.34 -3.14 -5.99
N PHE A 33 -2.01 -2.08 -5.26
CA PHE A 33 -2.39 -1.99 -3.85
C PHE A 33 -3.90 -1.76 -3.72
N LYS A 34 -4.48 -2.32 -2.66
CA LYS A 34 -5.89 -2.13 -2.30
C LYS A 34 -6.00 -1.80 -0.83
N VAL A 35 -6.92 -0.89 -0.53
CA VAL A 35 -7.30 -0.57 0.85
C VAL A 35 -7.88 -1.82 1.51
N VAL A 36 -7.33 -2.19 2.66
CA VAL A 36 -7.78 -3.32 3.48
C VAL A 36 -8.42 -2.86 4.79
N SER A 37 -8.04 -1.70 5.30
CA SER A 37 -8.67 -1.06 6.45
C SER A 37 -8.41 0.44 6.46
N ARG A 38 -9.16 1.16 7.32
CA ARG A 38 -9.03 2.60 7.54
C ARG A 38 -9.04 2.89 9.03
N SER A 39 -8.08 3.67 9.49
CA SER A 39 -8.03 4.21 10.85
C SER A 39 -8.51 5.67 10.84
N PRO A 40 -9.45 6.07 11.72
CA PRO A 40 -9.97 7.44 11.73
C PRO A 40 -8.97 8.47 12.27
N LEU A 41 -8.01 8.02 13.08
CA LEU A 41 -6.96 8.81 13.69
C LEU A 41 -5.58 8.26 13.29
N ASP A 42 -4.55 9.08 13.44
CA ASP A 42 -3.14 8.65 13.34
C ASP A 42 -2.62 8.08 14.67
N ASP A 43 -1.35 7.69 14.69
CA ASP A 43 -0.68 7.08 15.86
C ASP A 43 -0.59 8.01 17.08
N ILE A 44 -0.92 9.30 16.93
CA ILE A 44 -0.91 10.32 17.99
C ILE A 44 -2.29 10.95 18.21
N GLU A 45 -3.37 10.22 17.87
CA GLU A 45 -4.78 10.58 18.06
C GLU A 45 -5.25 11.85 17.33
N LYS A 46 -4.55 12.27 16.27
CA LYS A 46 -4.99 13.40 15.44
C LYS A 46 -5.98 12.92 14.37
N PRO A 47 -6.92 13.77 13.92
CA PRO A 47 -7.92 13.44 12.91
C PRO A 47 -7.33 13.43 11.49
N PHE A 48 -6.30 12.62 11.28
CA PHE A 48 -5.65 12.36 10.01
C PHE A 48 -5.87 10.89 9.65
N PRO A 49 -6.94 10.58 8.91
CA PRO A 49 -7.28 9.20 8.64
C PRO A 49 -6.20 8.48 7.86
N ILE A 50 -5.85 7.28 8.30
CA ILE A 50 -4.84 6.44 7.68
C ILE A 50 -5.54 5.33 6.90
N LEU A 51 -5.18 5.17 5.63
CA LEU A 51 -5.52 4.00 4.83
C LEU A 51 -4.40 2.98 4.97
N HIS A 52 -4.78 1.76 5.31
CA HIS A 52 -3.88 0.60 5.26
C HIS A 52 -4.13 -0.10 3.94
N MET A 53 -3.10 -0.23 3.10
CA MET A 53 -3.19 -0.86 1.80
C MET A 53 -2.26 -2.06 1.70
N THR A 54 -2.68 -3.07 0.94
CA THR A 54 -1.89 -4.27 0.66
C THR A 54 -1.82 -4.51 -0.84
N LEU A 55 -0.63 -4.86 -1.34
CA LEU A 55 -0.43 -5.29 -2.72
C LEU A 55 -1.23 -6.57 -2.96
N LYS A 56 -2.11 -6.57 -3.96
CA LYS A 56 -2.81 -7.79 -4.36
C LYS A 56 -1.78 -8.84 -4.76
N SER A 57 -1.85 -10.01 -4.15
CA SER A 57 -1.06 -11.15 -4.58
C SER A 57 -1.60 -11.66 -5.92
N SER A 58 -1.09 -11.09 -7.00
CA SER A 58 -1.25 -11.63 -8.35
C SER A 58 0.14 -11.97 -8.90
N VAL A 59 0.91 -12.77 -8.16
CA VAL A 59 2.13 -13.33 -8.74
C VAL A 59 2.31 -14.79 -8.31
N CYS A 60 1.96 -15.70 -9.23
CA CYS A 60 2.70 -16.95 -9.39
C CYS A 60 4.15 -16.59 -9.71
N ARG A 61 4.99 -16.43 -8.69
CA ARG A 61 6.42 -16.19 -8.87
C ARG A 61 7.11 -17.52 -9.11
N ASN A 62 7.24 -17.91 -10.39
CA ASN A 62 8.28 -18.80 -10.90
C ASN A 62 8.73 -19.96 -9.96
N GLN A 63 7.77 -20.65 -9.36
CA GLN A 63 7.90 -22.06 -9.05
C GLN A 63 6.91 -22.76 -9.96
N VAL A 64 7.46 -23.66 -10.77
CA VAL A 64 6.78 -24.76 -11.44
C VAL A 64 5.48 -25.12 -10.71
N CYS A 65 4.36 -25.15 -11.44
CA CYS A 65 3.13 -25.81 -10.97
C CYS A 65 3.40 -27.28 -10.67
#